data_AF-A0AAN7SDF5-F1
#
_entry.id   AF-A0AAN7SDF5-F1
#
_cell.length_a   1.000
_cell.length_b   1.000
_cell.length_c   1.000
_cell.angle_alpha   90.00
_cell.angle_beta   90.00
_cell.angle_gamma   90.00
#
_symmetry.space_group_name_H-M   'P 1'
#
loop_
_entity.id
_entity.type
_entity.pdbx_description
1 polymer ?
#
loop_
_entity_poly.entity_id
_entity_poly.type
_entity_poly.pdbx_seq_one_letter_code
_entity_poly.pdbx_strand_id
1 'polypeptide(L)'
;MLVFNIIYLTSVVAIVIKKEEQIKNAKICVQEVIKNIFREDDTLVFMSRNADRALFPDYFTNPSIFVDVRKENNRHNLISCFLEVYSITIMGSTNKNLLFSVFKFLFISYVLYAIHIQAVFTSKLVTLLTVPQYEKQIETLDELVESNNSLLTIDSYFEFYNFTDNAEVYLKVKSKLQQLNDIVIYNLLNTQDSRSTNAIFVNQDLLEQTININKNKYYFFVDNSLMGNLKTVLFVRPTSYFVFTLNEIINRLVEAGLLDHENRLFEVYENRTISIDEIKKLNMEDLYPVFVFWSIGLLIAFVAFISESLLFSIKKIFKR
;
A
#
# COMPACT_ATOMS: atom_id res chain seq x y z
N MET A 1 -12.67 36.30 11.26
CA MET A 1 -11.43 37.06 11.01
C MET A 1 -10.91 36.63 9.64
N LEU A 2 -11.41 37.28 8.59
CA LEU A 2 -11.05 37.05 7.19
C LEU A 2 -10.34 38.32 6.73
N VAL A 3 -9.04 38.22 6.48
CA VAL A 3 -8.21 39.33 6.03
C VAL A 3 -8.47 39.51 4.54
N PHE A 4 -9.14 40.62 4.18
CA PHE A 4 -9.22 41.10 2.80
C PHE A 4 -8.05 42.05 2.56
N ASN A 5 -7.12 41.64 1.70
CA ASN A 5 -6.15 42.57 1.11
C ASN A 5 -6.85 43.33 -0.01
N ILE A 6 -7.25 44.57 0.26
CA ILE A 6 -7.70 45.53 -0.74
C ILE A 6 -6.48 46.35 -1.14
N ILE A 7 -5.89 46.03 -2.29
CA ILE A 7 -4.90 46.90 -2.94
C ILE A 7 -5.68 47.84 -3.87
N TYR A 8 -5.77 49.12 -3.48
CA TYR A 8 -6.25 50.19 -4.35
C TYR A 8 -5.19 50.49 -5.41
N LEU A 9 -5.37 49.95 -6.61
CA LEU A 9 -4.75 50.47 -7.84
C LEU A 9 -5.80 50.40 -8.94
N THR A 10 -6.26 51.57 -9.39
CA THR A 10 -7.06 51.82 -10.61
C THR A 10 -8.16 50.78 -10.87
N SER A 11 -9.34 51.05 -10.33
CA SER A 11 -10.52 50.16 -10.34
C SER A 11 -10.96 49.79 -11.77
N VAL A 12 -10.49 48.66 -12.27
CA VAL A 12 -11.07 48.01 -13.46
C VAL A 12 -12.18 47.08 -12.96
N VAL A 13 -13.44 47.48 -13.13
CA VAL A 13 -14.60 46.61 -12.87
C VAL A 13 -14.85 45.77 -14.12
N ALA A 14 -14.46 44.49 -14.09
CA ALA A 14 -14.72 43.55 -15.18
C ALA A 14 -16.07 42.86 -14.97
N ILE A 15 -17.04 43.14 -15.86
CA ILE A 15 -18.36 42.47 -15.87
C ILE A 15 -18.38 41.46 -17.03
N VAL A 16 -18.48 40.17 -16.72
CA VAL A 16 -18.52 39.08 -17.71
C VAL A 16 -19.96 38.62 -17.89
N ILE A 17 -20.52 38.78 -19.09
CA ILE A 17 -21.91 38.40 -19.43
C ILE A 17 -21.89 37.16 -20.32
N LYS A 18 -22.68 36.14 -19.96
CA LYS A 18 -22.56 34.77 -20.48
C LYS A 18 -23.79 34.32 -21.29
N LYS A 19 -24.18 35.01 -22.37
CA LYS A 19 -25.06 34.45 -23.45
C LYS A 19 -25.30 35.42 -24.62
N GLU A 20 -25.43 34.87 -25.83
CA GLU A 20 -25.45 35.60 -27.11
C GLU A 20 -26.84 36.18 -27.49
N GLU A 21 -27.95 35.57 -27.04
CA GLU A 21 -29.31 36.02 -27.39
C GLU A 21 -29.84 37.20 -26.56
N GLN A 22 -29.15 37.60 -25.49
CA GLN A 22 -29.59 38.70 -24.63
C GLN A 22 -28.80 40.00 -24.81
N ILE A 23 -27.93 40.12 -25.82
CA ILE A 23 -27.02 41.28 -25.92
C ILE A 23 -27.77 42.63 -26.00
N LYS A 24 -28.94 42.69 -26.65
CA LYS A 24 -29.76 43.92 -26.67
C LYS A 24 -30.38 44.25 -25.31
N ASN A 25 -30.91 43.26 -24.60
CA ASN A 25 -31.56 43.47 -23.29
C ASN A 25 -30.55 43.59 -22.14
N ALA A 26 -29.39 42.95 -22.26
CA ALA A 26 -28.28 43.02 -21.30
C ALA A 26 -27.59 44.39 -21.34
N LYS A 27 -27.52 45.05 -22.50
CA LYS A 27 -27.01 46.42 -22.62
C LYS A 27 -27.82 47.40 -21.77
N ILE A 28 -29.15 47.25 -21.80
CA ILE A 28 -30.09 48.05 -21.02
C ILE A 28 -29.96 47.72 -19.52
N CYS A 29 -29.91 46.43 -19.16
CA CYS A 29 -29.85 46.01 -17.76
C CYS A 29 -28.53 46.41 -17.06
N VAL A 30 -27.40 46.36 -17.77
CA VAL A 30 -26.10 46.81 -17.23
C VAL A 30 -26.05 48.33 -17.08
N GLN A 31 -26.63 49.09 -18.02
CA GLN A 31 -26.78 50.54 -17.87
C GLN A 31 -27.64 50.91 -16.66
N GLU A 32 -28.74 50.19 -16.43
CA GLU A 32 -29.64 50.41 -15.29
C GLU A 32 -28.97 50.06 -13.95
N VAL A 33 -28.21 48.97 -13.88
CA VAL A 33 -27.48 48.53 -12.68
C VAL A 33 -26.35 49.51 -12.36
N ILE A 34 -25.59 49.98 -13.35
CA ILE A 34 -24.54 50.98 -13.14
C ILE A 34 -25.16 52.32 -12.71
N LYS A 35 -26.25 52.77 -13.35
CA LYS A 35 -27.00 53.97 -12.90
C LYS A 35 -27.52 53.85 -11.47
N ASN A 36 -27.97 52.67 -11.06
CA ASN A 36 -28.48 52.43 -9.71
C ASN A 36 -27.36 52.34 -8.66
N ILE A 37 -26.18 51.85 -9.03
CA ILE A 37 -25.03 51.74 -8.12
C ILE A 37 -24.34 53.10 -7.94
N PHE A 38 -24.22 53.87 -9.02
CA PHE A 38 -23.48 55.15 -9.06
C PHE A 38 -24.40 56.36 -9.13
N ARG A 39 -25.57 56.31 -8.46
CA ARG A 39 -26.63 57.33 -8.49
C ARG A 39 -26.09 58.75 -8.67
N GLU A 40 -26.54 59.39 -9.75
CA GLU A 40 -26.39 60.83 -10.07
C GLU A 40 -24.96 61.36 -10.31
N ASP A 41 -23.96 60.51 -10.50
CA ASP A 41 -22.63 60.98 -10.91
C ASP A 41 -22.53 61.10 -12.44
N ASP A 42 -22.83 62.28 -12.98
CA ASP A 42 -22.81 62.62 -14.42
C ASP A 42 -21.40 62.54 -15.05
N THR A 43 -20.38 62.19 -14.26
CA THR A 43 -18.97 62.15 -14.66
C THR A 43 -18.55 60.83 -15.34
N LEU A 44 -19.39 59.79 -15.29
CA LEU A 44 -19.09 58.45 -15.82
C LEU A 44 -19.64 58.23 -17.23
N VAL A 45 -18.74 58.13 -18.22
CA VAL A 45 -19.09 57.87 -19.63
C VAL A 45 -18.83 56.39 -19.97
N PHE A 46 -19.87 55.66 -20.39
CA PHE A 46 -19.75 54.28 -20.84
C PHE A 46 -19.25 54.22 -22.30
N MET A 47 -18.09 53.60 -22.55
CA MET A 47 -17.56 53.44 -23.91
C MET A 47 -17.51 51.98 -24.33
N SER A 48 -18.14 51.68 -25.48
CA SER A 48 -18.00 50.39 -26.16
C SER A 48 -16.78 50.44 -27.08
N ARG A 49 -15.97 49.37 -27.10
CA ARG A 49 -14.68 49.30 -27.80
C ARG A 49 -14.74 49.51 -29.33
N ASN A 50 -15.94 49.54 -29.92
CA ASN A 50 -16.17 49.77 -31.35
C ASN A 50 -16.62 51.21 -31.67
N ALA A 51 -16.60 52.15 -30.72
CA ALA A 51 -16.82 53.56 -31.02
C ALA A 51 -15.55 54.17 -31.64
N ASP A 52 -15.69 54.80 -32.81
CA ASP A 52 -14.59 55.39 -33.57
C ASP A 52 -13.74 56.34 -32.71
N ARG A 53 -12.43 56.09 -32.69
CA ARG A 53 -11.43 56.86 -31.91
C ARG A 53 -11.24 58.31 -32.36
N ALA A 54 -11.95 58.76 -33.40
CA ALA A 54 -11.75 60.08 -34.01
C ALA A 54 -12.48 61.23 -33.30
N LEU A 55 -13.26 60.96 -32.24
CA LEU A 55 -14.13 61.94 -31.58
C LEU A 55 -13.69 62.25 -30.14
N PHE A 56 -12.42 62.53 -29.85
CA PHE A 56 -12.07 63.09 -28.53
C PHE A 56 -10.96 64.15 -28.59
N PRO A 57 -11.17 65.34 -27.96
CA PRO A 57 -10.11 66.30 -27.66
C PRO A 57 -9.27 65.85 -26.44
N ASP A 58 -7.99 66.26 -26.42
CA ASP A 58 -6.91 65.80 -25.52
C ASP A 58 -7.04 66.11 -24.01
N TYR A 59 -8.24 66.33 -23.46
CA TYR A 59 -8.41 66.87 -22.09
C TYR A 59 -9.36 66.07 -21.16
N PHE A 60 -9.46 64.75 -21.29
CA PHE A 60 -10.20 63.95 -20.31
C PHE A 60 -9.30 63.41 -19.18
N THR A 61 -9.40 64.03 -18.01
CA THR A 61 -8.82 63.62 -16.71
C THR A 61 -9.75 62.70 -15.91
N ASN A 62 -10.50 61.79 -16.54
CA ASN A 62 -11.44 60.89 -15.86
C ASN A 62 -11.06 59.40 -16.04
N PRO A 63 -11.27 58.55 -15.01
CA PRO A 63 -10.98 57.12 -15.10
C PRO A 63 -11.95 56.43 -16.07
N SER A 64 -11.41 55.75 -17.09
CA SER A 64 -12.18 54.94 -18.03
C SER A 64 -12.23 53.47 -17.57
N ILE A 65 -13.43 52.91 -17.47
CA ILE A 65 -13.63 51.49 -17.13
C ILE A 65 -13.69 50.69 -18.43
N PHE A 66 -12.66 49.87 -18.66
CA PHE A 66 -12.62 48.94 -19.80
C PHE A 66 -13.26 47.62 -19.41
N VAL A 67 -14.39 47.29 -20.03
CA VAL A 67 -15.00 45.96 -19.90
C VAL A 67 -14.51 45.08 -21.05
N ASP A 68 -13.52 44.22 -20.76
CA ASP A 68 -13.02 43.23 -21.71
C ASP A 68 -13.94 41.99 -21.70
N VAL A 69 -14.89 41.95 -22.62
CA VAL A 69 -15.76 40.78 -22.81
C VAL A 69 -14.98 39.72 -23.61
N ARG A 70 -14.10 38.97 -22.94
CA ARG A 70 -13.50 37.76 -23.55
C ARG A 70 -14.56 36.68 -23.66
N LYS A 71 -14.90 36.33 -24.90
CA LYS A 71 -15.66 35.11 -25.20
C LYS A 71 -14.75 33.91 -24.91
N GLU A 72 -14.81 33.42 -23.67
CA GLU A 72 -14.14 32.20 -23.27
C GLU A 72 -14.76 31.06 -24.08
N ASN A 73 -14.03 30.57 -25.07
CA ASN A 73 -14.46 29.54 -26.00
C ASN A 73 -14.49 28.20 -25.24
N ASN A 74 -15.48 28.05 -24.34
CA ASN A 74 -15.73 26.90 -23.47
C ASN A 74 -16.26 25.72 -24.29
N ARG A 75 -15.53 25.29 -25.31
CA ARG A 75 -15.66 23.92 -25.80
C ARG A 75 -14.89 23.05 -24.82
N HIS A 76 -15.60 22.56 -23.82
CA HIS A 76 -15.10 21.50 -22.96
C HIS A 76 -14.85 20.28 -23.85
N ASN A 77 -13.60 20.08 -24.24
CA ASN A 77 -13.20 18.86 -24.90
C ASN A 77 -13.36 17.72 -23.89
N LEU A 78 -14.08 16.66 -24.27
CA LEU A 78 -14.29 15.48 -23.42
C LEU A 78 -12.97 14.94 -22.85
N ILE A 79 -11.89 15.01 -23.64
CA ILE A 79 -10.53 14.65 -23.24
C ILE A 79 -10.05 15.48 -22.04
N SER A 80 -10.25 16.80 -22.06
CA SER A 80 -9.84 17.68 -20.96
C SER A 80 -10.63 17.37 -19.68
N CYS A 81 -11.94 17.10 -19.81
CA CYS A 81 -12.75 16.67 -18.67
C CYS A 81 -12.27 15.33 -18.10
N PHE A 82 -11.96 14.37 -18.96
CA PHE A 82 -11.44 13.06 -18.54
C PHE A 82 -10.10 13.19 -17.82
N LEU A 83 -9.17 13.99 -18.35
CA LEU A 83 -7.87 14.25 -17.73
C LEU A 83 -8.00 14.95 -16.38
N GLU A 84 -8.97 15.86 -16.22
CA GLU A 84 -9.25 16.51 -14.94
C GLU A 84 -9.78 15.52 -13.91
N VAL A 85 -10.75 14.69 -14.29
CA VAL A 85 -11.29 13.64 -13.42
C VAL A 85 -10.18 12.67 -13.00
N TYR A 86 -9.36 12.22 -13.95
CA TYR A 86 -8.20 11.35 -13.69
C TYR A 86 -7.16 12.02 -12.78
N SER A 87 -6.87 13.30 -13.01
CA SER A 87 -5.97 14.09 -12.15
C SER A 87 -6.48 14.11 -10.71
N ILE A 88 -7.76 14.38 -10.49
CA ILE A 88 -8.38 14.37 -9.15
C ILE A 88 -8.29 12.98 -8.51
N THR A 89 -8.48 11.90 -9.28
CA THR A 89 -8.32 10.54 -8.77
C THR A 89 -6.92 10.30 -8.19
N ILE A 90 -5.89 10.90 -8.79
CA ILE A 90 -4.48 10.78 -8.37
C ILE A 90 -4.08 11.88 -7.38
N MET A 91 -5.04 12.54 -6.73
CA MET A 91 -4.81 13.68 -5.82
C MET A 91 -4.16 14.91 -6.47
N GLY A 92 -4.27 15.05 -7.79
CA GLY A 92 -3.88 16.25 -8.51
C GLY A 92 -4.81 17.44 -8.20
N SER A 93 -4.27 18.65 -8.37
CA SER A 93 -5.05 19.88 -8.21
C SER A 93 -5.72 20.28 -9.53
N THR A 94 -6.95 20.79 -9.44
CA THR A 94 -7.63 21.42 -10.58
C THR A 94 -8.06 22.84 -10.20
N ASN A 95 -7.77 23.81 -11.06
CA ASN A 95 -8.08 25.22 -10.81
C ASN A 95 -9.43 25.66 -11.42
N LYS A 96 -10.29 24.71 -11.81
CA LYS A 96 -11.54 25.02 -12.52
C LYS A 96 -12.70 25.19 -11.56
N ASN A 97 -13.25 26.40 -11.53
CA ASN A 97 -14.47 26.69 -10.79
C ASN A 97 -15.70 26.15 -11.54
N LEU A 98 -16.40 25.20 -10.93
CA LEU A 98 -17.68 24.69 -11.42
C LEU A 98 -18.76 25.76 -11.22
N LEU A 99 -19.50 26.08 -12.27
CA LEU A 99 -20.48 27.18 -12.25
C LEU A 99 -21.86 26.77 -11.74
N PHE A 100 -22.28 25.51 -11.97
CA PHE A 100 -23.60 25.03 -11.57
C PHE A 100 -23.55 24.28 -10.24
N SER A 101 -24.55 24.54 -9.38
CA SER A 101 -24.64 23.96 -8.03
C SER A 101 -24.70 22.42 -8.04
N VAL A 102 -25.43 21.82 -8.99
CA VAL A 102 -25.56 20.36 -9.11
C VAL A 102 -24.21 19.70 -9.39
N PHE A 103 -23.40 20.27 -10.29
CA PHE A 103 -22.07 19.73 -10.58
C PHE A 103 -21.10 19.89 -9.40
N LYS A 104 -21.26 20.93 -8.58
CA LYS A 104 -20.47 21.06 -7.34
C LYS A 104 -20.76 19.92 -6.38
N PHE A 105 -22.02 19.54 -6.20
CA PHE A 105 -22.37 18.41 -5.34
C PHE A 105 -21.82 17.08 -5.87
N LEU A 106 -21.99 16.82 -7.17
CA LEU A 106 -21.42 15.63 -7.81
C LEU A 106 -19.89 15.59 -7.70
N PHE A 107 -19.23 16.72 -7.89
CA PHE A 107 -17.79 16.86 -7.75
C PHE A 107 -17.33 16.59 -6.33
N ILE A 108 -17.99 17.18 -5.32
CA ILE A 108 -17.66 16.92 -3.91
C ILE A 108 -17.85 15.45 -3.56
N SER A 109 -18.95 14.83 -4.01
CA SER A 109 -19.20 13.40 -3.82
C SER A 109 -18.11 12.55 -4.48
N TYR A 110 -17.69 12.91 -5.70
CA TYR A 110 -16.60 12.24 -6.40
C TYR A 110 -15.25 12.38 -5.70
N VAL A 111 -14.93 13.57 -5.17
CA VAL A 111 -13.71 13.80 -4.39
C VAL A 111 -13.70 12.95 -3.12
N LEU A 112 -14.82 12.88 -2.40
CA LEU A 112 -14.94 11.99 -1.23
C LEU A 112 -14.74 10.52 -1.61
N TYR A 113 -15.32 10.08 -2.72
CA TYR A 113 -15.11 8.74 -3.26
C TYR A 113 -13.63 8.48 -3.58
N ALA A 114 -12.96 9.41 -4.27
CA ALA A 114 -11.54 9.29 -4.61
C ALA A 114 -10.66 9.21 -3.37
N ILE A 115 -10.92 10.03 -2.34
CA ILE A 115 -10.21 9.98 -1.06
C ILE A 115 -10.36 8.62 -0.39
N HIS A 116 -11.57 8.04 -0.37
CA HIS A 116 -11.81 6.72 0.21
C HIS A 116 -11.08 5.61 -0.54
N ILE A 117 -11.15 5.59 -1.87
CA ILE A 117 -10.43 4.61 -2.70
C ILE A 117 -8.92 4.72 -2.48
N GLN A 118 -8.40 5.95 -2.44
CA GLN A 118 -6.98 6.19 -2.19
C GLN A 118 -6.57 5.70 -0.80
N ALA A 119 -7.37 5.96 0.24
CA ALA A 119 -7.10 5.51 1.60
C ALA A 119 -7.09 3.97 1.71
N VAL A 120 -8.02 3.28 1.05
CA VAL A 120 -8.05 1.81 1.01
C VAL A 120 -6.84 1.27 0.25
N PHE A 121 -6.49 1.89 -0.88
CA PHE A 121 -5.33 1.50 -1.68
C PHE A 121 -4.03 1.69 -0.90
N THR A 122 -3.80 2.86 -0.30
CA THR A 122 -2.58 3.13 0.47
C THR A 122 -2.49 2.25 1.71
N SER A 123 -3.60 2.00 2.42
CA SER A 123 -3.62 1.07 3.55
C SER A 123 -3.21 -0.35 3.13
N LYS A 124 -3.80 -0.89 2.07
CA LYS A 124 -3.43 -2.22 1.55
C LYS A 124 -1.99 -2.27 1.04
N LEU A 125 -1.55 -1.22 0.36
CA LEU A 125 -0.19 -1.13 -0.16
C LEU A 125 0.83 -1.10 0.97
N VAL A 126 0.58 -0.32 2.03
CA VAL A 126 1.44 -0.30 3.22
C VAL A 126 1.49 -1.70 3.82
N THR A 127 0.36 -2.35 4.08
CA THR A 127 0.34 -3.73 4.59
C THR A 127 1.13 -4.68 3.70
N LEU A 128 0.99 -4.59 2.38
CA LEU A 128 1.69 -5.47 1.43
C LEU A 128 3.21 -5.21 1.41
N LEU A 129 3.65 -3.98 1.67
CA LEU A 129 5.06 -3.62 1.70
C LEU A 129 5.71 -3.88 3.08
N THR A 130 4.94 -3.74 4.16
CA THR A 130 5.45 -3.90 5.54
C THR A 130 5.33 -5.32 6.05
N VAL A 131 4.28 -6.05 5.67
CA VAL A 131 4.06 -7.44 6.08
C VAL A 131 4.66 -8.35 5.01
N PRO A 132 5.76 -9.06 5.30
CA PRO A 132 6.31 -10.02 4.35
C PRO A 132 5.25 -11.08 4.04
N GLN A 133 4.96 -11.26 2.76
CA GLN A 133 4.16 -12.38 2.29
C GLN A 133 5.07 -13.60 2.18
N TYR A 134 4.94 -14.51 3.14
CA TYR A 134 5.60 -15.80 3.08
C TYR A 134 4.79 -16.74 2.19
N GLU A 135 5.47 -17.68 1.54
CA GLU A 135 4.80 -18.79 0.87
C GLU A 135 3.92 -19.55 1.88
N LYS A 136 2.85 -20.20 1.39
CA LYS A 136 2.00 -21.02 2.26
C LYS A 136 2.89 -22.03 2.98
N GLN A 137 2.94 -21.90 4.29
CA GLN A 137 3.71 -22.80 5.14
C GLN A 137 2.99 -24.14 5.25
N ILE A 138 3.75 -25.23 5.37
CA ILE A 138 3.22 -26.59 5.44
C ILE A 138 2.66 -26.80 6.85
N GLU A 139 1.34 -26.81 7.00
CA GLU A 139 0.71 -26.87 8.34
C GLU A 139 0.41 -28.30 8.81
N THR A 140 0.39 -29.26 7.89
CA THR A 140 0.00 -30.64 8.17
C THR A 140 1.00 -31.63 7.59
N LEU A 141 1.02 -32.83 8.17
CA LEU A 141 1.84 -33.92 7.66
C LEU A 141 1.40 -34.36 6.25
N ASP A 142 0.11 -34.29 5.93
CA ASP A 142 -0.40 -34.61 4.59
C ASP A 142 0.17 -33.65 3.55
N GLU A 143 0.16 -32.35 3.83
CA GLU A 143 0.80 -31.33 2.97
C GLU A 143 2.31 -31.57 2.85
N LEU A 144 2.97 -31.99 3.93
CA LEU A 144 4.40 -32.32 3.92
C LEU A 144 4.69 -33.52 3.02
N VAL A 145 3.83 -34.54 3.06
CA VAL A 145 3.94 -35.73 2.23
C VAL A 145 3.66 -35.43 0.76
N GLU A 146 2.74 -34.53 0.46
CA GLU A 146 2.48 -34.06 -0.90
C GLU A 146 3.60 -33.15 -1.42
N SER A 147 4.31 -32.46 -0.52
CA SER A 147 5.45 -31.62 -0.90
C SER A 147 6.61 -32.45 -1.46
N ASN A 148 7.34 -31.91 -2.44
CA ASN A 148 8.55 -32.54 -2.98
C ASN A 148 9.80 -32.34 -2.11
N ASN A 149 9.61 -31.97 -0.84
CA ASN A 149 10.68 -31.69 0.10
C ASN A 149 11.31 -33.00 0.59
N SER A 150 12.64 -33.00 0.75
CA SER A 150 13.31 -34.12 1.40
C SER A 150 13.11 -34.03 2.92
N LEU A 151 12.88 -35.18 3.56
CA LEU A 151 12.67 -35.27 5.00
C LEU A 151 13.97 -35.76 5.64
N LEU A 152 14.52 -34.98 6.57
CA LEU A 152 15.75 -35.31 7.27
C LEU A 152 15.42 -35.65 8.72
N THR A 153 16.01 -36.71 9.26
CA THR A 153 15.91 -37.01 10.70
C THR A 153 17.24 -37.45 11.28
N ILE A 154 17.32 -37.39 12.60
CA ILE A 154 18.44 -37.86 13.39
C ILE A 154 18.38 -39.39 13.46
N ASP A 155 19.49 -40.05 13.14
CA ASP A 155 19.60 -41.53 13.07
C ASP A 155 19.04 -42.22 14.32
N SER A 156 19.29 -41.65 15.49
CA SER A 156 18.90 -42.23 16.79
C SER A 156 17.39 -42.32 16.99
N TYR A 157 16.58 -41.50 16.32
CA TYR A 157 15.12 -41.55 16.46
C TYR A 157 14.45 -42.44 15.42
N PHE A 158 15.15 -42.79 14.33
CA PHE A 158 14.57 -43.54 13.20
C PHE A 158 13.90 -44.85 13.62
N GLU A 159 14.49 -45.56 14.57
CA GLU A 159 14.01 -46.86 15.03
C GLU A 159 12.85 -46.77 16.02
N PHE A 160 12.69 -45.63 16.70
CA PHE A 160 11.64 -45.42 17.71
C PHE A 160 10.30 -45.02 17.12
N TYR A 161 10.27 -44.71 15.83
CA TYR A 161 9.03 -44.36 15.18
C TYR A 161 8.16 -45.60 14.91
N ASN A 162 7.30 -45.93 15.87
CA ASN A 162 6.35 -47.04 15.78
C ASN A 162 4.93 -46.50 15.54
N PHE A 163 4.56 -46.38 14.27
CA PHE A 163 3.33 -45.70 13.83
C PHE A 163 2.16 -46.68 13.74
N THR A 164 1.16 -46.52 14.60
CA THR A 164 0.04 -47.47 14.69
C THR A 164 -1.23 -47.02 13.95
N ASP A 165 -1.46 -45.72 13.76
CA ASP A 165 -2.81 -45.24 13.43
C ASP A 165 -3.00 -44.74 11.98
N ASN A 166 -1.93 -44.50 11.21
CA ASN A 166 -2.01 -43.98 9.83
C ASN A 166 -0.93 -44.56 8.89
N ALA A 167 -1.08 -45.85 8.56
CA ALA A 167 -0.07 -46.61 7.82
C ALA A 167 0.29 -46.04 6.43
N GLU A 168 -0.65 -45.43 5.71
CA GLU A 168 -0.40 -44.93 4.36
C GLU A 168 0.48 -43.66 4.35
N VAL A 169 0.10 -42.66 5.13
CA VAL A 169 0.87 -41.41 5.27
C VAL A 169 2.25 -41.72 5.81
N TYR A 170 2.33 -42.64 6.77
CA TYR A 170 3.60 -43.14 7.31
C TYR A 170 4.52 -43.72 6.23
N LEU A 171 4.03 -44.66 5.41
CA LEU A 171 4.88 -45.29 4.40
C LEU A 171 5.47 -44.26 3.43
N LYS A 172 4.67 -43.23 3.10
CA LYS A 172 5.13 -42.10 2.29
C LYS A 172 6.19 -41.26 3.02
N VAL A 173 5.96 -40.87 4.27
CA VAL A 173 6.96 -40.17 5.11
C VAL A 173 8.26 -40.97 5.20
N LYS A 174 8.17 -42.26 5.55
CA LYS A 174 9.32 -43.16 5.70
C LYS A 174 10.13 -43.27 4.40
N SER A 175 9.46 -43.37 3.26
CA SER A 175 10.14 -43.46 1.96
C SER A 175 10.91 -42.19 1.58
N LYS A 176 10.51 -41.02 2.09
CA LYS A 176 11.18 -39.74 1.87
C LYS A 176 12.23 -39.42 2.94
N LEU A 177 12.23 -40.17 4.04
CA LEU A 177 13.05 -39.91 5.20
C LEU A 177 14.50 -40.33 4.95
N GLN A 178 15.41 -39.39 5.14
CA GLN A 178 16.85 -39.58 5.06
C GLN A 178 17.46 -39.42 6.44
N GLN A 179 18.26 -40.41 6.78
CA GLN A 179 19.02 -40.51 8.02
C GLN A 179 20.28 -39.66 7.91
N LEU A 180 20.49 -38.77 8.88
CA LEU A 180 21.70 -37.98 9.02
C LEU A 180 22.23 -38.06 10.46
N ASN A 181 23.55 -37.96 10.56
CA ASN A 181 24.24 -37.85 11.84
C ASN A 181 23.79 -36.58 12.59
N ASP A 182 23.58 -36.72 13.90
CA ASP A 182 23.18 -35.67 14.84
C ASP A 182 23.98 -34.38 14.62
N ILE A 183 25.31 -34.47 14.50
CA ILE A 183 26.20 -33.32 14.32
C ILE A 183 25.87 -32.56 13.04
N VAL A 184 25.53 -33.28 11.97
CA VAL A 184 25.16 -32.68 10.68
C VAL A 184 23.83 -31.96 10.80
N ILE A 185 22.85 -32.53 11.49
CA ILE A 185 21.56 -31.88 11.72
C ILE A 185 21.70 -30.63 12.59
N TYR A 186 22.47 -30.68 13.67
CA TYR A 186 22.76 -29.49 14.48
C TYR A 186 23.46 -28.41 13.67
N ASN A 187 24.43 -28.78 12.84
CA ASN A 187 25.07 -27.83 11.93
C ASN A 187 24.05 -27.28 10.94
N LEU A 188 23.20 -28.10 10.32
CA LEU A 188 22.14 -27.65 9.42
C LEU A 188 21.18 -26.68 10.11
N LEU A 189 20.72 -26.97 11.32
CA LEU A 189 19.85 -26.08 12.09
C LEU A 189 20.54 -24.76 12.48
N ASN A 190 21.87 -24.74 12.57
CA ASN A 190 22.64 -23.53 12.88
C ASN A 190 23.09 -22.75 11.64
N THR A 191 23.30 -23.43 10.51
CA THR A 191 23.83 -22.86 9.27
C THR A 191 22.79 -22.70 8.17
N GLN A 192 21.55 -23.19 8.36
CA GLN A 192 20.54 -23.17 7.31
C GLN A 192 20.30 -21.73 6.86
N ASP A 193 20.61 -21.50 5.58
CA ASP A 193 19.97 -20.45 4.80
C ASP A 193 18.50 -20.82 4.67
N SER A 194 17.63 -19.83 4.80
CA SER A 194 16.16 -19.92 4.72
C SER A 194 15.59 -20.45 3.38
N ARG A 195 16.45 -21.02 2.53
CA ARG A 195 16.15 -21.50 1.17
C ARG A 195 16.28 -23.01 0.99
N SER A 196 16.72 -23.75 2.00
CA SER A 196 16.78 -25.21 1.87
C SER A 196 15.37 -25.79 1.86
N THR A 197 15.02 -26.53 0.82
CA THR A 197 13.74 -27.24 0.62
C THR A 197 13.63 -28.52 1.45
N ASN A 198 14.31 -28.58 2.58
CA ASN A 198 14.41 -29.79 3.40
C ASN A 198 13.64 -29.55 4.69
N ALA A 199 12.70 -30.44 5.00
CA ALA A 199 12.04 -30.44 6.29
C ALA A 199 12.81 -31.35 7.24
N ILE A 200 13.01 -30.87 8.46
CA ILE A 200 13.76 -31.58 9.49
C ILE A 200 12.76 -32.09 10.51
N PHE A 201 12.72 -33.41 10.69
CA PHE A 201 11.89 -34.09 11.67
C PHE A 201 12.70 -34.28 12.96
N VAL A 202 12.35 -33.55 14.01
CA VAL A 202 13.03 -33.53 15.32
C VAL A 202 12.01 -33.57 16.46
N ASN A 203 12.46 -33.97 17.64
CA ASN A 203 11.68 -33.84 18.87
C ASN A 203 11.45 -32.35 19.19
N GLN A 204 10.25 -32.02 19.67
CA GLN A 204 9.86 -30.70 20.14
C GLN A 204 10.86 -30.14 21.17
N ASP A 205 11.34 -30.95 22.13
CA ASP A 205 12.30 -30.48 23.15
C ASP A 205 13.60 -29.94 22.52
N LEU A 206 14.11 -30.63 21.49
CA LEU A 206 15.32 -30.22 20.75
C LEU A 206 15.05 -28.98 19.89
N LEU A 207 13.85 -28.93 19.30
CA LEU A 207 13.41 -27.80 18.51
C LEU A 207 13.34 -26.54 19.38
N GLU A 208 12.71 -26.60 20.55
CA GLU A 208 12.60 -25.47 21.48
C GLU A 208 13.97 -24.94 21.91
N GLN A 209 14.92 -25.84 22.22
CA GLN A 209 16.29 -25.45 22.55
C GLN A 209 16.99 -24.74 21.38
N THR A 210 16.78 -25.21 20.15
CA THR A 210 17.45 -24.67 18.95
C THR A 210 16.81 -23.38 18.46
N ILE A 211 15.47 -23.32 18.50
CA ILE A 211 14.67 -22.13 18.18
C ILE A 211 15.01 -20.99 19.14
N ASN A 212 15.23 -21.26 20.42
CA ASN A 212 15.64 -20.24 21.39
C ASN A 212 16.90 -19.46 20.97
N ILE A 213 17.75 -20.05 20.12
CA ILE A 213 18.96 -19.42 19.61
C ILE A 213 18.68 -18.61 18.32
N ASN A 214 17.69 -19.00 17.51
CA ASN A 214 17.45 -18.48 16.15
C ASN A 214 15.94 -18.30 15.80
N LYS A 215 15.14 -17.71 16.71
CA LYS A 215 13.66 -17.71 16.68
C LYS A 215 13.00 -17.25 15.37
N ASN A 216 13.63 -16.36 14.59
CA ASN A 216 12.98 -15.74 13.43
C ASN A 216 13.27 -16.42 12.09
N LYS A 217 13.99 -17.56 12.08
CA LYS A 217 14.45 -18.20 10.83
C LYS A 217 13.64 -19.40 10.37
N TYR A 218 12.90 -20.04 11.27
CA TYR A 218 12.32 -21.36 11.00
C TYR A 218 10.82 -21.37 11.24
N TYR A 219 10.10 -21.95 10.29
CA TYR A 219 8.71 -22.35 10.47
C TYR A 219 8.67 -23.81 10.92
N PHE A 220 7.80 -24.11 11.87
CA PHE A 220 7.58 -25.46 12.36
C PHE A 220 6.10 -25.68 12.69
N PHE A 221 5.67 -26.92 12.59
CA PHE A 221 4.38 -27.38 13.07
C PHE A 221 4.61 -28.62 13.93
N VAL A 222 3.72 -28.85 14.90
CA VAL A 222 3.78 -30.00 15.80
C VAL A 222 2.67 -30.96 15.41
N ASP A 223 3.02 -32.20 15.10
CA ASP A 223 2.08 -33.26 14.77
C ASP A 223 2.32 -34.48 15.66
N ASN A 224 1.33 -34.79 16.49
CA ASN A 224 1.36 -35.91 17.43
C ASN A 224 0.81 -37.22 16.84
N SER A 225 0.33 -37.22 15.59
CA SER A 225 -0.23 -38.41 14.93
C SER A 225 0.80 -39.52 14.71
N LEU A 226 2.08 -39.16 14.72
CA LEU A 226 3.18 -40.02 14.33
C LEU A 226 3.83 -40.78 15.49
N MET A 227 4.27 -40.07 16.52
CA MET A 227 4.91 -40.66 17.71
C MET A 227 4.06 -40.58 18.97
N GLY A 228 2.95 -39.85 18.94
CA GLY A 228 2.25 -39.42 20.14
C GLY A 228 3.12 -38.51 21.01
N ASN A 229 2.69 -38.32 22.26
CA ASN A 229 3.42 -37.52 23.23
C ASN A 229 4.58 -38.34 23.80
N LEU A 230 5.77 -38.13 23.26
CA LEU A 230 6.99 -38.63 23.88
C LEU A 230 7.25 -37.90 25.20
N LYS A 231 7.73 -38.65 26.19
CA LYS A 231 8.16 -38.10 27.47
C LYS A 231 9.62 -38.44 27.69
N THR A 232 10.41 -37.43 28.01
CA THR A 232 11.79 -37.63 28.44
C THR A 232 11.79 -38.30 29.81
N VAL A 233 12.46 -39.45 29.92
CA VAL A 233 12.54 -40.27 31.14
C VAL A 233 13.98 -40.52 31.53
N LEU A 234 14.23 -40.61 32.83
CA LEU A 234 15.53 -41.00 33.36
C LEU A 234 15.66 -42.53 33.33
N PHE A 235 16.55 -43.04 32.47
CA PHE A 235 16.85 -44.47 32.43
C PHE A 235 17.79 -44.85 33.56
N VAL A 236 17.37 -45.84 34.35
CA VAL A 236 18.16 -46.41 35.44
C VAL A 236 18.23 -47.93 35.23
N ARG A 237 19.34 -48.57 35.62
CA ARG A 237 19.47 -50.03 35.56
C ARG A 237 18.28 -50.70 36.28
N PRO A 238 17.67 -51.76 35.71
CA PRO A 238 16.48 -52.40 36.29
C PRO A 238 16.64 -52.86 37.75
N THR A 239 17.87 -53.17 38.17
CA THR A 239 18.19 -53.66 39.53
C THR A 239 18.67 -52.55 40.47
N SER A 240 18.55 -51.28 40.09
CA SER A 240 19.01 -50.17 40.92
C SER A 240 18.02 -49.89 42.04
N TYR A 241 18.53 -49.88 43.28
CA TYR A 241 17.74 -49.49 44.46
C TYR A 241 17.28 -48.02 44.41
N PHE A 242 17.91 -47.19 43.58
CA PHE A 242 17.62 -45.76 43.52
C PHE A 242 16.38 -45.40 42.71
N VAL A 243 15.76 -46.34 41.96
CA VAL A 243 14.61 -46.03 41.10
C VAL A 243 13.47 -45.41 41.91
N PHE A 244 13.16 -45.97 43.08
CA PHE A 244 12.11 -45.45 43.95
C PHE A 244 12.44 -44.06 44.48
N THR A 245 13.66 -43.85 44.97
CA THR A 245 14.12 -42.57 45.49
C THR A 245 14.15 -41.49 44.40
N LEU A 246 14.61 -41.82 43.20
CA LEU A 246 14.65 -40.89 42.07
C LEU A 246 13.23 -40.52 41.60
N ASN A 247 12.31 -41.49 41.52
CA ASN A 247 10.93 -41.19 41.18
C ASN A 247 10.26 -40.31 42.23
N GLU A 248 10.53 -40.53 43.52
CA GLU A 248 10.01 -39.67 44.58
C GLU A 248 10.55 -38.24 44.48
N ILE A 249 11.85 -38.08 44.20
CA ILE A 249 12.47 -36.77 43.98
C ILE A 249 11.87 -36.10 42.74
N ILE A 250 11.76 -36.80 41.61
CA ILE A 250 11.17 -36.27 40.38
C ILE A 250 9.73 -35.83 40.64
N ASN A 251 8.91 -36.66 41.28
CA ASN A 251 7.53 -36.32 41.61
C ASN A 251 7.47 -35.07 42.50
N ARG A 252 8.32 -34.96 43.52
CA ARG A 252 8.39 -33.76 44.37
C ARG A 252 8.78 -32.50 43.59
N LEU A 253 9.71 -32.61 42.63
CA LEU A 253 10.11 -31.49 41.78
C LEU A 253 8.98 -31.05 40.83
N VAL A 254 8.26 -32.03 40.26
CA VAL A 254 7.09 -31.78 39.42
C VAL A 254 5.96 -31.14 40.25
N GLU A 255 5.65 -31.68 41.43
CA GLU A 255 4.64 -31.16 42.35
C GLU A 255 4.99 -29.77 42.90
N ALA A 256 6.28 -29.49 43.09
CA ALA A 256 6.77 -28.16 43.45
C ALA A 256 6.64 -27.14 42.30
N GLY A 257 6.22 -27.59 41.10
CA GLY A 257 6.07 -26.75 39.92
C GLY A 257 7.40 -26.29 39.34
N LEU A 258 8.49 -27.03 39.55
CA LEU A 258 9.80 -26.64 39.01
C LEU A 258 9.77 -26.58 37.48
N LEU A 259 9.12 -27.56 36.84
CA LEU A 259 8.92 -27.58 35.38
C LEU A 259 8.06 -26.41 34.92
N ASP A 260 6.96 -26.12 35.62
CA ASP A 260 6.09 -24.99 35.30
C ASP A 260 6.82 -23.65 35.46
N HIS A 261 7.71 -23.55 36.45
CA HIS A 261 8.54 -22.36 36.66
C HIS A 261 9.53 -22.16 35.52
N GLU A 262 10.20 -23.23 35.07
CA GLU A 262 11.12 -23.19 33.95
C GLU A 262 10.41 -22.79 32.65
N ASN A 263 9.27 -23.42 32.36
CA ASN A 263 8.42 -23.10 31.21
C ASN A 263 7.96 -21.64 31.25
N ARG A 264 7.54 -21.12 32.41
CA ARG A 264 7.17 -19.71 32.55
C ARG A 264 8.33 -18.76 32.35
N LEU A 265 9.53 -19.10 32.83
CA LEU A 265 10.71 -18.30 32.54
C LEU A 265 10.95 -18.25 31.02
N PHE A 266 10.84 -19.39 30.34
CA PHE A 266 10.93 -19.46 28.88
C PHE A 266 9.86 -18.59 28.18
N GLU A 267 8.58 -18.69 28.57
CA GLU A 267 7.50 -17.85 28.02
C GLU A 267 7.74 -16.35 28.28
N VAL A 268 8.26 -15.98 29.45
CA VAL A 268 8.56 -14.57 29.77
C VAL A 268 9.74 -14.05 28.96
N TYR A 269 10.76 -14.87 28.71
CA TYR A 269 11.85 -14.52 27.79
C TYR A 269 11.34 -14.42 26.34
N GLU A 270 10.46 -15.33 25.95
CA GLU A 270 9.85 -15.37 24.62
C GLU A 270 9.00 -14.12 24.34
N ASN A 271 8.06 -13.78 25.21
CA ASN A 271 7.19 -12.60 25.05
C ASN A 271 7.96 -11.26 25.05
N ARG A 272 9.16 -11.23 25.64
CA ARG A 272 10.06 -10.05 25.58
C ARG A 272 10.81 -9.94 24.26
N THR A 273 11.01 -11.06 23.55
CA THR A 273 11.65 -11.10 22.22
C THR A 273 10.65 -11.05 21.07
N ILE A 274 9.44 -11.56 21.27
CA ILE A 274 8.33 -11.54 20.31
C ILE A 274 7.43 -10.35 20.64
N SER A 275 7.81 -9.14 20.20
CA SER A 275 6.87 -8.00 20.19
C SER A 275 7.42 -6.78 19.47
N ILE A 276 8.12 -7.01 18.36
CA ILE A 276 8.05 -6.08 17.24
C ILE A 276 7.98 -7.01 16.05
N ASP A 277 6.78 -7.24 15.49
CA ASP A 277 6.65 -7.79 14.14
C ASP A 277 7.75 -7.11 13.33
N GLU A 278 8.76 -7.84 12.87
CA GLU A 278 9.93 -7.23 12.27
C GLU A 278 9.44 -6.44 11.07
N ILE A 279 9.24 -5.13 11.28
CA ILE A 279 8.74 -4.23 10.27
C ILE A 279 9.80 -4.30 9.20
N LYS A 280 9.48 -5.00 8.11
CA LYS A 280 10.41 -5.20 7.02
C LYS A 280 10.88 -3.81 6.62
N LYS A 281 12.17 -3.52 6.80
CA LYS A 281 12.74 -2.27 6.34
C LYS A 281 12.60 -2.26 4.83
N LEU A 282 11.84 -1.30 4.31
CA LEU A 282 11.62 -1.17 2.87
C LEU A 282 12.97 -1.00 2.19
N ASN A 283 13.31 -1.93 1.30
CA ASN A 283 14.50 -1.85 0.48
C ASN A 283 14.15 -1.28 -0.90
N MET A 284 15.16 -0.82 -1.64
CA MET A 284 14.97 -0.36 -3.01
C MET A 284 14.46 -1.46 -3.94
N GLU A 285 14.70 -2.73 -3.61
CA GLU A 285 14.17 -3.90 -4.32
C GLU A 285 12.64 -3.93 -4.29
N ASP A 286 12.02 -3.59 -3.15
CA ASP A 286 10.55 -3.57 -3.01
C ASP A 286 9.91 -2.43 -3.84
N LEU A 287 10.66 -1.34 -4.07
CA LEU A 287 10.25 -0.19 -4.88
C LEU A 287 10.56 -0.32 -6.37
N TYR A 288 11.39 -1.29 -6.77
CA TYR A 288 11.83 -1.48 -8.15
C TYR A 288 10.66 -1.58 -9.16
N PRO A 289 9.58 -2.34 -8.91
CA PRO A 289 8.47 -2.43 -9.84
C PRO A 289 7.81 -1.07 -10.13
N VAL A 290 7.73 -0.19 -9.11
CA VAL A 290 7.15 1.16 -9.26
C VAL A 290 7.95 1.99 -10.25
N PHE A 291 9.29 1.93 -10.17
CA PHE A 291 10.16 2.62 -11.12
C PHE A 291 10.07 2.05 -12.54
N VAL A 292 9.90 0.73 -12.67
CA VAL A 292 9.68 0.08 -13.97
C VAL A 292 8.38 0.56 -14.62
N PHE A 293 7.27 0.56 -13.87
CA PHE A 293 5.98 1.06 -14.38
C PHE A 293 6.05 2.53 -14.78
N TRP A 294 6.69 3.37 -13.97
CA TRP A 294 6.90 4.78 -14.29
C TRP A 294 7.74 4.97 -15.57
N SER A 295 8.82 4.20 -15.72
CA SER A 295 9.70 4.26 -16.89
C SER A 295 8.98 3.83 -18.16
N ILE A 296 8.15 2.79 -18.10
CA ILE A 296 7.31 2.35 -19.21
C ILE A 296 6.31 3.46 -19.60
N GLY A 297 5.68 4.11 -18.62
CA GLY A 297 4.78 5.23 -18.86
C GLY A 297 5.47 6.40 -19.59
N LEU A 298 6.68 6.76 -19.15
CA LEU A 298 7.48 7.79 -19.83
C LEU A 298 7.87 7.40 -21.26
N LEU A 299 8.24 6.12 -21.48
CA LEU A 299 8.59 5.62 -22.80
C LEU A 299 7.38 5.71 -23.75
N ILE A 300 6.20 5.31 -23.30
CA ILE A 300 4.96 5.41 -24.10
C ILE A 300 4.66 6.88 -24.44
N ALA A 301 4.76 7.79 -23.47
CA ALA A 301 4.55 9.22 -23.68
C ALA A 301 5.56 9.79 -24.69
N PHE A 302 6.82 9.37 -24.62
CA PHE A 302 7.87 9.77 -25.54
C PHE A 302 7.61 9.29 -26.98
N VAL A 303 7.17 8.03 -27.15
CA VAL A 303 6.80 7.47 -28.46
C VAL A 303 5.60 8.22 -29.06
N ALA A 304 4.59 8.53 -28.25
CA ALA A 304 3.44 9.32 -28.68
C ALA A 304 3.87 10.72 -29.14
N PHE A 305 4.73 11.39 -28.38
CA PHE A 305 5.26 12.70 -28.74
C PHE A 305 6.04 12.69 -30.07
N ILE A 306 6.92 11.69 -30.27
CA ILE A 306 7.64 11.53 -31.55
C ILE A 306 6.65 11.30 -32.70
N SER A 307 5.65 10.46 -32.49
CA SER A 307 4.63 10.16 -33.51
C SER A 307 3.84 11.40 -33.91
N GLU A 308 3.40 12.21 -32.94
CA GLU A 308 2.72 13.48 -33.20
C GLU A 308 3.62 14.48 -33.94
N SER A 309 4.89 14.58 -33.54
CA SER A 309 5.87 15.47 -34.17
C SER A 309 6.14 15.09 -35.64
N LEU A 310 6.24 13.79 -35.93
CA LEU A 310 6.37 13.28 -37.30
C LEU A 310 5.12 13.57 -38.14
N LEU A 311 3.92 13.26 -37.61
CA LEU A 311 2.66 13.54 -38.28
C LEU A 311 2.48 15.03 -38.57
N PHE A 312 2.83 15.89 -37.62
CA PHE A 312 2.80 17.33 -37.79
C PHE A 312 3.76 17.79 -38.90
N SER A 313 4.98 17.25 -38.93
CA SER A 313 5.98 17.55 -39.95
C SER A 313 5.52 17.13 -41.35
N ILE A 314 4.94 15.94 -41.49
CA ILE A 314 4.39 15.45 -42.77
C ILE A 314 3.24 16.35 -43.25
N LYS A 315 2.28 16.68 -42.36
CA LYS A 315 1.18 17.60 -42.69
C LYS A 315 1.67 18.96 -43.14
N LYS A 316 2.75 19.47 -42.54
CA LYS A 316 3.33 20.76 -42.89
C LYS A 316 3.96 20.74 -44.29
N ILE A 317 4.60 19.63 -44.67
CA ILE A 317 5.17 19.46 -46.02
C ILE A 317 4.07 19.36 -47.07
N PHE A 318 3.01 18.59 -46.82
CA PHE A 318 1.91 18.38 -47.78
C PHE A 318 1.00 19.60 -48.01
N LYS A 319 1.07 20.60 -47.14
CA LYS A 319 0.26 21.83 -47.23
C LYS A 319 1.00 22.98 -47.95
N ARG A 320 2.28 22.80 -48.29
CA ARG A 320 3.05 23.73 -49.12
C ARG A 320 2.96 23.34 -50.59
#